data_AF-F0W461-F1
#
_entry.id   AF-F0W461-F1
#
_cell.length_a   1.000
_cell.length_b   1.000
_cell.length_c   1.000
_cell.angle_alpha   90.00
_cell.angle_beta   90.00
_cell.angle_gamma   90.00
#
_symmetry.space_group_name_H-M   'P 1'
#
loop_
_entity.id
_entity.type
_entity.pdbx_description
1 polymer ?
#
loop_
_entity_poly.entity_id
_entity_poly.type
_entity_poly.pdbx_seq_one_letter_code
_entity_poly.pdbx_strand_id
1 'polypeptide(L)'
;MERFYESVEFSRNLRAMESAREVLKKFRPYFKVIAITKRPRTMERLTREWLDENFDEVFDRLIFVDFEDKSVLLEKKRDMYAKAKVKVAVGSDASVLPVGGGVKFSIMVNHVPWNEAEYPDTTKVSNWSGMAAVLQSIVDDLQLSYSDNIRPAPRLSSFEDDLVTISRKKPAGFYAHYITNKFEGQQRKSVRMQATYDAISTAIQATEVLRMEKKAIISKISTECAHDPSRPSRSRLVPRIELLLTRVQSEHAETATATKMLE
;
A
#
# COMPACT_ATOMS: atom_id res chain seq x y z
N MET A 1 -17.43 10.88 -9.43
CA MET A 1 -16.81 9.74 -8.72
C MET A 1 -16.91 9.91 -7.20
N GLU A 2 -16.68 11.09 -6.62
CA GLU A 2 -16.79 11.33 -5.17
C GLU A 2 -18.13 10.89 -4.56
N ARG A 3 -19.26 11.21 -5.21
CA ARG A 3 -20.60 10.78 -4.78
C ARG A 3 -20.79 9.27 -4.61
N PHE A 4 -20.04 8.44 -5.33
CA PHE A 4 -20.14 6.97 -5.18
C PHE A 4 -19.44 6.50 -3.91
N TYR A 5 -18.28 7.07 -3.58
CA TYR A 5 -17.53 6.71 -2.38
C TYR A 5 -18.22 7.14 -1.08
N GLU A 6 -19.05 8.17 -1.16
CA GLU A 6 -19.90 8.65 -0.07
C GLU A 6 -21.23 7.88 0.05
N SER A 7 -21.52 6.97 -0.89
CA SER A 7 -22.79 6.25 -0.91
C SER A 7 -22.86 5.14 0.15
N VAL A 8 -24.10 4.82 0.57
CA VAL A 8 -24.39 3.65 1.41
C VAL A 8 -23.94 2.36 0.72
N GLU A 9 -24.07 2.30 -0.60
CA GLU A 9 -23.70 1.14 -1.40
C GLU A 9 -22.21 0.81 -1.25
N PHE A 10 -21.35 1.83 -1.33
CA PHE A 10 -19.92 1.64 -1.16
C PHE A 10 -19.54 1.33 0.29
N SER A 11 -20.15 2.02 1.26
CA SER A 11 -19.76 1.93 2.68
C SER A 11 -20.28 0.68 3.39
N ARG A 12 -21.38 0.08 2.92
CA ARG A 12 -22.02 -1.06 3.60
C ARG A 12 -22.32 -2.27 2.72
N ASN A 13 -22.48 -2.09 1.41
CA ASN A 13 -22.97 -3.14 0.52
C ASN A 13 -21.92 -3.67 -0.46
N LEU A 14 -20.68 -3.15 -0.41
CA LEU A 14 -19.61 -3.63 -1.27
C LEU A 14 -19.24 -5.07 -0.86
N ARG A 15 -19.66 -6.05 -1.66
CA ARG A 15 -19.35 -7.47 -1.45
C ARG A 15 -18.07 -7.86 -2.18
N ALA A 16 -17.27 -8.72 -1.56
CA ALA A 16 -16.20 -9.40 -2.27
C ALA A 16 -16.77 -10.32 -3.35
N MET A 17 -16.03 -10.49 -4.44
CA MET A 17 -16.41 -11.45 -5.46
C MET A 17 -16.33 -12.87 -4.90
N GLU A 18 -17.33 -13.69 -5.24
CA GLU A 18 -17.39 -15.08 -4.84
C GLU A 18 -16.12 -15.84 -5.26
N SER A 19 -15.65 -16.75 -4.39
CA SER A 19 -14.44 -17.56 -4.58
C SER A 19 -13.10 -16.80 -4.66
N ALA A 20 -13.10 -15.47 -4.67
CA ALA A 20 -11.87 -14.69 -4.83
C ALA A 20 -10.91 -14.88 -3.65
N ARG A 21 -11.44 -14.87 -2.42
CA ARG A 21 -10.68 -15.04 -1.19
C ARG A 21 -10.02 -16.42 -1.14
N GLU A 22 -10.80 -17.46 -1.40
CA GLU A 22 -10.40 -18.85 -1.32
C GLU A 22 -9.31 -19.16 -2.34
N VAL A 23 -9.48 -18.68 -3.57
CA VAL A 23 -8.50 -18.85 -4.64
C VAL A 23 -7.21 -18.12 -4.31
N LEU A 24 -7.26 -16.84 -3.94
CA LEU A 24 -6.03 -16.10 -3.59
C LEU A 24 -5.31 -16.69 -2.38
N LYS A 25 -6.06 -17.14 -1.35
CA LYS A 25 -5.47 -17.78 -0.16
C LYS A 25 -4.77 -19.09 -0.52
N LYS A 26 -5.35 -19.92 -1.41
CA LYS A 26 -4.74 -21.17 -1.92
C LYS A 26 -3.38 -20.93 -2.58
N PHE A 27 -3.20 -19.80 -3.25
CA PHE A 27 -2.00 -19.50 -4.04
C PHE A 27 -0.93 -18.65 -3.30
N ARG A 28 -1.21 -18.19 -2.07
CA ARG A 28 -0.21 -17.53 -1.21
C ARG A 28 1.12 -18.29 -1.01
N PRO A 29 1.15 -19.64 -0.94
CA PRO A 29 2.41 -20.37 -0.87
C PRO A 29 3.38 -20.10 -2.02
N TYR A 30 2.85 -19.73 -3.19
CA TYR A 30 3.63 -19.51 -4.41
C TYR A 30 3.87 -18.03 -4.69
N PHE A 31 2.96 -17.15 -4.25
CA PHE A 31 2.98 -15.74 -4.58
C PHE A 31 2.89 -14.83 -3.36
N LYS A 32 3.63 -13.72 -3.43
CA LYS A 32 3.29 -12.53 -2.64
C LYS A 32 2.16 -11.78 -3.33
N VAL A 33 1.11 -11.45 -2.59
CA VAL A 33 -0.11 -10.86 -3.15
C VAL A 33 -0.18 -9.39 -2.75
N ILE A 34 -0.28 -8.51 -3.74
CA ILE A 34 -0.32 -7.06 -3.56
C ILE A 34 -1.62 -6.54 -4.15
N ALA A 35 -2.39 -5.81 -3.34
CA ALA A 35 -3.56 -5.07 -3.82
C ALA A 35 -3.11 -3.70 -4.37
N ILE A 36 -3.55 -3.37 -5.58
CA ILE A 36 -3.27 -2.06 -6.21
C ILE A 36 -4.60 -1.44 -6.61
N THR A 37 -4.90 -0.24 -6.12
CA THR A 37 -6.20 0.39 -6.30
C THR A 37 -6.09 1.86 -6.70
N LYS A 38 -7.00 2.30 -7.58
CA LYS A 38 -7.20 3.72 -7.93
C LYS A 38 -8.38 4.25 -7.13
N ARG A 39 -8.14 4.63 -5.87
CA ARG A 39 -9.14 5.20 -4.96
C ARG A 39 -8.62 6.50 -4.35
N PRO A 40 -9.52 7.44 -3.98
CA PRO A 40 -9.10 8.64 -3.26
C PRO A 40 -8.43 8.25 -1.94
N ARG A 41 -7.43 9.03 -1.53
CA ARG A 41 -6.72 8.81 -0.25
C ARG A 41 -7.64 8.92 0.96
N THR A 42 -8.72 9.68 0.85
CA THR A 42 -9.77 9.75 1.88
C THR A 42 -10.45 8.40 2.16
N MET A 43 -10.40 7.47 1.19
CA MET A 43 -11.00 6.13 1.31
C MET A 43 -9.99 5.07 1.77
N GLU A 44 -8.77 5.46 2.13
CA GLU A 44 -7.69 4.53 2.41
C GLU A 44 -7.99 3.62 3.60
N ARG A 45 -8.40 4.20 4.74
CA ARG A 45 -8.75 3.44 5.94
C ARG A 45 -9.86 2.44 5.67
N LEU A 46 -10.98 2.91 5.10
CA LEU A 46 -12.13 2.07 4.76
C LEU A 46 -11.76 0.94 3.80
N THR A 47 -10.86 1.20 2.84
CA THR A 47 -10.41 0.16 1.91
C THR A 47 -9.55 -0.90 2.59
N ARG A 48 -8.69 -0.50 3.54
CA ARG A 48 -7.85 -1.41 4.32
C ARG A 48 -8.70 -2.30 5.23
N GLU A 49 -9.62 -1.70 5.98
CA GLU A 49 -10.57 -2.40 6.85
C GLU A 49 -11.40 -3.41 6.04
N TRP A 50 -11.98 -2.96 4.92
CA TRP A 50 -12.76 -3.84 4.04
C TRP A 50 -11.94 -5.00 3.48
N LEU A 51 -10.67 -4.79 3.11
CA LEU A 51 -9.78 -5.86 2.64
C LEU A 51 -9.42 -6.84 3.76
N ASP A 52 -9.16 -6.36 4.98
CA ASP A 52 -8.88 -7.25 6.12
C ASP A 52 -10.11 -8.11 6.47
N GLU A 53 -11.32 -7.54 6.39
CA GLU A 53 -12.56 -8.27 6.67
C GLU A 53 -12.88 -9.32 5.59
N ASN A 54 -12.72 -8.97 4.32
CA ASN A 54 -13.15 -9.81 3.20
C ASN A 54 -12.04 -10.73 2.66
N PHE A 55 -10.78 -10.37 2.89
CA PHE A 55 -9.59 -11.03 2.36
C PHE A 55 -8.53 -11.22 3.46
N ASP A 56 -9.00 -11.68 4.63
CA ASP A 56 -8.16 -11.93 5.79
C ASP A 56 -6.96 -12.83 5.45
N GLU A 57 -5.77 -12.34 5.81
CA GLU A 57 -4.47 -12.93 5.54
C GLU A 57 -4.16 -13.16 4.05
N VAL A 58 -4.81 -12.46 3.11
CA VAL A 58 -4.55 -12.63 1.68
C VAL A 58 -3.49 -11.67 1.16
N PHE A 59 -3.56 -10.40 1.50
CA PHE A 59 -2.74 -9.35 0.88
C PHE A 59 -1.55 -8.97 1.77
N ASP A 60 -0.34 -9.06 1.23
CA ASP A 60 0.88 -8.66 1.94
C ASP A 60 1.06 -7.14 1.95
N ARG A 61 0.46 -6.45 0.97
CA ARG A 61 0.56 -5.00 0.81
C ARG A 61 -0.62 -4.44 0.03
N LEU A 62 -0.96 -3.19 0.34
CA LEU A 62 -1.88 -2.35 -0.43
C LEU A 62 -1.15 -1.11 -0.97
N ILE A 63 -1.38 -0.79 -2.23
CA ILE A 63 -0.83 0.39 -2.92
C ILE A 63 -1.98 1.17 -3.55
N PHE A 64 -2.04 2.47 -3.23
CA PHE A 64 -2.97 3.40 -3.86
C PHE A 64 -2.26 4.17 -4.96
N VAL A 65 -2.96 4.29 -6.09
CA VAL A 65 -2.56 5.06 -7.25
C VAL A 65 -3.43 6.31 -7.32
N ASP A 66 -2.79 7.47 -7.40
CA ASP A 66 -3.49 8.75 -7.40
C ASP A 66 -4.24 8.99 -8.74
N PHE A 67 -5.23 9.87 -8.73
CA PHE A 67 -6.04 10.16 -9.91
C PHE A 67 -5.26 10.96 -10.94
N GLU A 68 -4.79 10.27 -11.97
CA GLU A 68 -4.16 10.90 -13.14
C GLU A 68 -4.82 10.43 -14.44
N ASP A 69 -4.50 11.16 -15.51
CA ASP A 69 -4.89 10.86 -16.89
C ASP A 69 -4.48 9.44 -17.30
N LYS A 70 -5.24 8.82 -18.21
CA LYS A 70 -5.13 7.40 -18.54
C LYS A 70 -3.74 7.00 -19.07
N SER A 71 -3.09 7.86 -19.86
CA SER A 71 -1.73 7.63 -20.38
C SER A 71 -0.68 7.62 -19.26
N VAL A 72 -0.73 8.61 -18.38
CA VAL A 72 0.17 8.74 -17.21
C VAL A 72 -0.05 7.58 -16.23
N LEU A 73 -1.30 7.12 -16.09
CA LEU A 73 -1.65 5.98 -15.24
C LEU A 73 -0.96 4.68 -15.68
N LEU A 74 -0.89 4.41 -16.99
CA LEU A 74 -0.27 3.19 -17.52
C LEU A 74 1.24 3.17 -17.26
N GLU A 75 1.91 4.29 -17.51
CA GLU A 75 3.35 4.45 -17.27
C GLU A 75 3.68 4.26 -15.78
N LYS A 76 2.94 4.95 -14.90
CA LYS A 76 3.13 4.77 -13.44
C LYS A 76 2.84 3.36 -12.97
N LYS A 77 1.81 2.70 -13.49
CA LYS A 77 1.53 1.29 -13.17
C LYS A 77 2.70 0.39 -13.59
N ARG A 78 3.25 0.58 -14.79
CA ARG A 78 4.45 -0.16 -15.24
C ARG A 78 5.61 0.06 -14.29
N ASP A 79 5.90 1.29 -13.89
CA ASP A 79 6.97 1.60 -12.94
C ASP A 79 6.74 0.95 -11.57
N MET A 80 5.51 1.03 -11.05
CA MET A 80 5.17 0.39 -9.77
C MET A 80 5.31 -1.12 -9.85
N TYR A 81 4.89 -1.73 -10.97
CA TYR A 81 4.93 -3.17 -11.15
C TYR A 81 6.38 -3.64 -11.30
N ALA A 82 7.21 -2.89 -12.02
CA ALA A 82 8.64 -3.12 -12.11
C ALA A 82 9.33 -3.01 -10.73
N LYS A 83 9.05 -1.94 -9.97
CA LYS A 83 9.57 -1.74 -8.60
C LYS A 83 9.15 -2.86 -7.65
N ALA A 84 7.91 -3.31 -7.75
CA ALA A 84 7.37 -4.42 -6.96
C ALA A 84 7.72 -5.80 -7.53
N LYS A 85 8.45 -5.87 -8.65
CA LYS A 85 8.83 -7.10 -9.37
C LYS A 85 7.63 -8.01 -9.69
N VAL A 86 6.49 -7.40 -10.03
CA VAL A 86 5.24 -8.11 -10.34
C VAL A 86 5.44 -9.00 -11.58
N LYS A 87 5.08 -10.27 -11.45
CA LYS A 87 5.11 -11.25 -12.56
C LYS A 87 3.73 -11.54 -13.13
N VAL A 88 2.70 -11.46 -12.30
CA VAL A 88 1.31 -11.72 -12.65
C VAL A 88 0.49 -10.50 -12.27
N ALA A 89 -0.21 -9.91 -13.23
CA ALA A 89 -1.10 -8.78 -13.03
C ALA A 89 -2.54 -9.22 -13.26
N VAL A 90 -3.40 -9.03 -12.26
CA VAL A 90 -4.83 -9.35 -12.35
C VAL A 90 -5.64 -8.07 -12.25
N GLY A 91 -6.63 -7.90 -13.12
CA GLY A 91 -7.49 -6.72 -13.09
C GLY A 91 -8.82 -6.92 -13.77
N SER A 92 -9.73 -5.99 -13.52
CA SER A 92 -11.05 -5.96 -14.14
C SER A 92 -11.07 -5.23 -15.48
N ASP A 93 -10.13 -4.34 -15.77
CA ASP A 93 -10.10 -3.53 -16.99
C ASP A 93 -8.76 -3.76 -17.71
N ALA A 94 -8.80 -4.44 -18.86
CA ALA A 94 -7.61 -4.76 -19.62
C ALA A 94 -6.93 -3.52 -20.23
N SER A 95 -7.67 -2.43 -20.45
CA SER A 95 -7.10 -1.19 -20.99
C SER A 95 -6.14 -0.49 -20.01
N VAL A 96 -6.17 -0.88 -18.73
CA VAL A 96 -5.29 -0.38 -17.67
C VAL A 96 -4.42 -1.47 -17.04
N LEU A 97 -4.41 -2.67 -17.63
CA LEU A 97 -3.46 -3.72 -17.29
C LEU A 97 -2.18 -3.50 -18.10
N PRO A 98 -1.01 -3.43 -17.45
CA PRO A 98 0.22 -3.25 -18.18
C PRO A 98 0.56 -4.52 -18.95
N VAL A 99 0.86 -4.35 -20.23
CA VAL A 99 1.61 -5.33 -21.02
C VAL A 99 3.07 -4.87 -21.03
N GLY A 100 3.99 -5.77 -20.71
CA GLY A 100 5.43 -5.49 -20.59
C GLY A 100 5.86 -4.96 -19.21
N GLY A 101 7.10 -4.47 -19.10
CA GLY A 101 7.64 -3.93 -17.84
C GLY A 101 7.99 -5.00 -16.78
N GLY A 102 8.27 -6.22 -17.21
CA GLY A 102 8.64 -7.33 -16.33
C GLY A 102 7.47 -8.20 -15.83
N VAL A 103 6.24 -7.79 -16.14
CA VAL A 103 5.01 -8.59 -16.02
C VAL A 103 5.02 -9.64 -17.12
N LYS A 104 4.88 -10.91 -16.74
CA LYS A 104 4.84 -12.05 -17.67
C LYS A 104 3.42 -12.44 -18.03
N PHE A 105 2.48 -12.32 -17.09
CA PHE A 105 1.09 -12.71 -17.29
C PHE A 105 0.18 -11.55 -16.91
N SER A 106 -0.64 -11.11 -17.85
CA SER A 106 -1.71 -10.15 -17.64
C SER A 106 -3.04 -10.87 -17.77
N ILE A 107 -3.85 -10.81 -16.71
CA ILE A 107 -5.09 -11.58 -16.60
C ILE A 107 -6.25 -10.62 -16.34
N MET A 108 -7.25 -10.68 -17.20
CA MET A 108 -8.48 -9.93 -17.07
C MET A 108 -9.59 -10.82 -16.53
N VAL A 109 -10.14 -10.46 -15.38
CA VAL A 109 -11.36 -11.09 -14.85
C VAL A 109 -12.56 -10.38 -15.46
N ASN A 110 -13.22 -11.04 -16.42
CA ASN A 110 -14.30 -10.50 -17.23
C ASN A 110 -15.64 -10.46 -16.47
N HIS A 111 -15.80 -9.48 -15.59
CA HIS A 111 -17.04 -9.26 -14.82
C HIS A 111 -17.62 -7.86 -15.03
N VAL A 112 -16.98 -7.03 -15.85
CA VAL A 112 -17.38 -5.63 -16.07
C VAL A 112 -17.85 -5.43 -17.51
N PRO A 113 -18.90 -4.63 -17.74
CA PRO A 113 -19.54 -4.51 -19.05
C PRO A 113 -18.71 -3.76 -20.09
N TRP A 114 -17.67 -3.01 -19.69
CA TRP A 114 -16.86 -2.19 -20.61
C TRP A 114 -15.66 -2.92 -21.25
N ASN A 115 -15.52 -4.24 -21.04
CA ASN A 115 -14.45 -5.05 -21.63
C ASN A 115 -14.83 -5.70 -22.96
N GLU A 116 -15.50 -4.96 -23.83
CA GLU A 116 -16.00 -5.48 -25.10
C GLU A 116 -14.87 -5.73 -26.12
N ALA A 117 -13.73 -5.06 -25.97
CA ALA A 117 -12.58 -5.19 -26.85
C ALA A 117 -11.76 -6.47 -26.56
N GLU A 118 -11.19 -7.05 -27.61
CA GLU A 118 -10.19 -8.11 -27.50
C GLU A 118 -8.81 -7.52 -27.17
N TYR A 119 -8.10 -8.19 -26.25
CA TYR A 119 -6.77 -7.82 -25.80
C TYR A 119 -5.84 -9.02 -25.99
N PRO A 120 -5.08 -9.09 -27.11
CA PRO A 120 -4.31 -10.29 -27.50
C PRO A 120 -3.33 -10.78 -26.44
N ASP A 121 -2.70 -9.86 -25.71
CA ASP A 121 -1.67 -10.16 -24.71
C ASP A 121 -2.26 -10.33 -23.29
N THR A 122 -3.56 -10.57 -23.17
CA THR A 122 -4.25 -10.69 -21.88
C THR A 122 -5.10 -11.95 -21.81
N THR A 123 -4.82 -12.80 -20.83
CA THR A 123 -5.64 -13.98 -20.56
C THR A 123 -6.98 -13.57 -19.97
N LYS A 124 -8.08 -13.92 -20.65
CA LYS A 124 -9.44 -13.63 -20.18
C LYS A 124 -9.96 -14.77 -19.31
N VAL A 125 -10.47 -14.43 -18.13
CA VAL A 125 -11.08 -15.38 -17.19
C VAL A 125 -12.47 -14.89 -16.83
N SER A 126 -13.49 -15.75 -16.89
CA SER A 126 -14.88 -15.36 -16.63
C SER A 126 -15.18 -15.06 -15.16
N ASN A 127 -14.54 -15.78 -14.23
CA ASN A 127 -14.75 -15.63 -12.79
C ASN A 127 -13.55 -16.14 -11.97
N TRP A 128 -13.59 -15.97 -10.65
CA TRP A 128 -12.51 -16.41 -9.76
C TRP A 128 -12.38 -17.92 -9.66
N SER A 129 -13.46 -18.69 -9.81
CA SER A 129 -13.38 -20.15 -9.82
C SER A 129 -12.52 -20.65 -10.99
N GLY A 130 -12.67 -20.07 -12.18
CA GLY A 130 -11.81 -20.33 -13.34
C GLY A 130 -10.38 -19.81 -13.18
N MET A 131 -10.17 -18.77 -12.37
CA MET A 131 -8.84 -18.21 -12.10
C MET A 131 -7.91 -19.23 -11.43
N ALA A 132 -8.45 -20.16 -10.63
CA ALA A 132 -7.62 -21.16 -9.95
C ALA A 132 -6.82 -22.03 -10.93
N ALA A 133 -7.43 -22.45 -12.05
CA ALA A 133 -6.75 -23.24 -13.07
C ALA A 133 -5.67 -22.42 -13.79
N VAL A 134 -5.95 -21.14 -14.07
CA VAL A 134 -4.99 -20.23 -14.71
C VAL A 134 -3.78 -19.97 -13.79
N LEU A 135 -4.01 -19.71 -12.50
CA LEU A 135 -2.92 -19.53 -11.54
C LEU A 135 -2.09 -20.81 -11.37
N GLN A 136 -2.71 -21.99 -11.41
CA GLN A 136 -1.96 -23.24 -11.37
C GLN A 136 -1.05 -23.40 -12.59
N SER A 137 -1.58 -23.17 -13.80
CA SER A 137 -0.77 -23.18 -15.03
C SER A 137 0.41 -22.22 -14.93
N ILE A 138 0.21 -21.04 -14.35
CA ILE A 138 1.28 -20.06 -14.17
C ILE A 138 2.32 -20.52 -13.14
N VAL A 139 1.90 -21.16 -12.05
CA VAL A 139 2.82 -21.77 -11.07
C VAL A 139 3.71 -22.80 -11.77
N ASP A 140 3.11 -23.63 -12.61
CA ASP A 140 3.81 -24.68 -13.34
C ASP A 140 4.77 -24.09 -14.40
N ASP A 141 4.29 -23.12 -15.20
CA ASP A 141 5.07 -22.41 -16.23
C ASP A 141 6.26 -21.64 -15.64
N LEU A 142 6.08 -21.03 -14.47
CA LEU A 142 7.14 -20.31 -13.76
C LEU A 142 7.98 -21.22 -12.87
N GLN A 143 7.62 -22.51 -12.76
CA GLN A 143 8.26 -23.49 -11.88
C GLN A 143 8.40 -22.97 -10.45
N LEU A 144 7.34 -22.36 -9.91
CA LEU A 144 7.37 -21.76 -8.58
C LEU A 144 7.34 -22.87 -7.52
N SER A 145 8.30 -22.83 -6.60
CA SER A 145 8.32 -23.71 -5.44
C SER A 145 7.24 -23.33 -4.44
N TYR A 146 6.56 -24.34 -3.88
CA TYR A 146 5.75 -24.16 -2.69
C TYR A 146 6.62 -23.69 -1.52
N SER A 147 6.14 -22.72 -0.74
CA SER A 147 6.78 -22.30 0.50
C SER A 147 6.00 -22.80 1.70
N ASP A 148 6.61 -23.63 2.54
CA ASP A 148 6.00 -24.04 3.83
C ASP A 148 6.03 -22.92 4.88
N ASN A 149 6.93 -21.93 4.72
CA ASN A 149 7.17 -20.85 5.67
C ASN A 149 6.37 -19.57 5.35
N ILE A 150 5.09 -19.69 5.06
CA ILE A 150 4.24 -18.54 4.75
C ILE A 150 3.86 -17.86 6.06
N ARG A 151 4.40 -16.67 6.28
CA ARG A 151 3.90 -15.82 7.36
C ARG A 151 2.47 -15.38 7.03
N PRO A 152 1.57 -15.34 8.02
CA PRO A 152 0.26 -14.71 7.85
C PRO A 152 0.43 -13.31 7.27
N ALA A 153 -0.42 -12.93 6.32
CA ALA A 153 -0.37 -11.57 5.82
C ALA A 153 -0.66 -10.61 6.98
N PRO A 154 0.03 -9.47 7.05
CA PRO A 154 -0.23 -8.51 8.09
C PRO A 154 -1.60 -7.86 7.87
N ARG A 155 -2.30 -7.48 8.95
CA ARG A 155 -3.53 -6.69 8.85
C ARG A 155 -3.24 -5.35 8.17
N LEU A 156 -3.84 -5.10 7.03
CA LEU A 156 -3.64 -3.88 6.24
C LEU A 156 -4.11 -2.63 6.99
N SER A 157 -5.13 -2.75 7.84
CA SER A 157 -5.66 -1.72 8.73
C SER A 157 -4.69 -1.35 9.86
N SER A 158 -3.82 -2.27 10.28
CA SER A 158 -2.78 -1.99 11.28
C SER A 158 -1.69 -1.04 10.73
N PHE A 159 -1.54 -1.01 9.40
CA PHE A 159 -0.81 0.04 8.72
C PHE A 159 -1.74 1.24 8.55
N GLU A 160 -2.03 1.93 9.66
CA GLU A 160 -2.43 3.32 9.58
C GLU A 160 -1.20 4.09 9.07
N ASP A 161 -1.16 4.32 7.75
CA ASP A 161 -0.34 5.35 7.13
C ASP A 161 -0.85 6.69 7.70
N ASP A 162 -0.43 7.03 8.93
CA ASP A 162 -0.64 8.34 9.54
C ASP A 162 0.22 9.33 8.75
N LEU A 163 -0.31 9.73 7.60
CA LEU A 163 0.28 10.75 6.76
C LEU A 163 0.23 12.06 7.53
N VAL A 164 1.29 12.37 8.27
CA VAL A 164 1.40 13.65 8.96
C VAL A 164 1.69 14.70 7.90
N THR A 165 0.64 15.43 7.51
CA THR A 165 0.76 16.59 6.63
C THR A 165 1.36 17.76 7.42
N ILE A 166 2.59 18.14 7.06
CA ILE A 166 3.35 19.20 7.74
C ILE A 166 3.01 20.56 7.11
N SER A 167 2.52 21.47 7.96
CA SER A 167 2.13 22.83 7.62
C SER A 167 3.07 23.84 8.27
N ARG A 168 3.32 24.97 7.60
CA ARG A 168 4.09 26.09 8.18
C ARG A 168 3.42 26.78 9.35
N LYS A 169 2.13 26.56 9.57
CA LYS A 169 1.38 27.20 10.66
C LYS A 169 1.76 26.65 12.04
N LYS A 170 2.46 25.52 12.10
CA LYS A 170 2.84 24.85 13.35
C LYS A 170 4.36 24.77 13.43
N PRO A 171 4.95 25.04 14.61
CA PRO A 171 6.40 24.98 14.78
C PRO A 171 6.92 23.55 14.70
N ALA A 172 8.21 23.37 14.39
CA ALA A 172 8.83 22.04 14.28
C ALA A 172 8.66 21.19 15.54
N GLY A 173 8.77 21.81 16.72
CA GLY A 173 8.53 21.15 18.00
C GLY A 173 7.14 20.55 18.14
N PHE A 174 6.10 21.15 17.53
CA PHE A 174 4.75 20.58 17.54
C PHE A 174 4.69 19.25 16.78
N TYR A 175 5.33 19.19 15.62
CA TYR A 175 5.39 17.96 14.83
C TYR A 175 6.29 16.90 15.47
N ALA A 176 7.45 17.30 16.00
CA ALA A 176 8.31 16.40 16.77
C ALA A 176 7.57 15.78 17.95
N HIS A 177 6.84 16.59 18.73
CA HIS A 177 6.03 16.12 19.85
C HIS A 177 4.86 15.24 19.40
N TYR A 178 4.18 15.59 18.30
CA TYR A 178 3.11 14.77 17.74
C TYR A 178 3.62 13.39 17.28
N ILE A 179 4.74 13.36 16.56
CA ILE A 179 5.39 12.12 16.12
C ILE A 179 5.85 11.32 17.33
N THR A 180 6.49 11.95 18.31
CA THR A 180 6.97 11.29 19.54
C THR A 180 5.80 10.67 20.31
N ASN A 181 4.71 11.41 20.55
CA ASN A 181 3.52 10.88 21.21
C ASN A 181 2.87 9.73 20.42
N LYS A 182 2.84 9.82 19.10
CA LYS A 182 2.32 8.75 18.23
C LYS A 182 3.24 7.51 18.24
N PHE A 183 4.54 7.71 18.35
CA PHE A 183 5.55 6.66 18.37
C PHE A 183 5.61 5.94 19.73
N GLU A 184 5.57 6.71 20.82
CA GLU A 184 5.63 6.21 22.21
C GLU A 184 4.28 5.66 22.69
N GLY A 185 3.16 6.32 22.36
CA GLY A 185 1.82 5.96 22.85
C GLY A 185 1.13 4.82 22.11
N GLN A 186 1.50 4.51 20.86
CA GLN A 186 0.79 3.53 20.02
C GLN A 186 1.64 2.32 19.58
N GLN A 187 2.84 2.12 20.15
CA GLN A 187 3.76 1.00 19.82
C GLN A 187 4.00 0.80 18.30
N ARG A 188 4.04 1.87 17.52
CA ARG A 188 4.12 1.78 16.05
C ARG A 188 5.54 1.48 15.58
N LYS A 189 5.65 0.74 14.48
CA LYS A 189 6.94 0.35 13.85
C LYS A 189 7.40 1.29 12.73
N SER A 190 6.52 2.14 12.21
CA SER A 190 6.81 3.09 11.12
C SER A 190 5.83 4.26 11.10
N VAL A 191 6.33 5.47 10.81
CA VAL A 191 5.52 6.70 10.58
C VAL A 191 5.98 7.33 9.27
N ARG A 192 5.03 7.67 8.37
CA ARG A 192 5.27 8.33 7.07
C ARG A 192 4.79 9.78 7.10
N MET A 193 5.61 10.71 6.64
CA MET A 193 5.26 12.14 6.62
C MET A 193 4.99 12.65 5.19
N GLN A 194 4.33 13.80 5.06
CA GLN A 194 4.25 14.57 3.81
C GLN A 194 4.44 16.06 4.13
N ALA A 195 5.46 16.68 3.56
CA ALA A 195 5.79 18.10 3.78
C ALA A 195 5.58 18.93 2.51
N THR A 196 5.30 20.23 2.66
CA THR A 196 5.44 21.21 1.56
C THR A 196 6.89 21.69 1.44
N TYR A 197 7.31 22.31 0.32
CA TYR A 197 8.70 22.76 0.06
C TYR A 197 9.36 23.46 1.26
N ASP A 198 8.61 24.29 1.97
CA ASP A 198 9.10 25.08 3.10
C ASP A 198 8.84 24.42 4.48
N ALA A 199 8.21 23.24 4.52
CA ALA A 199 8.03 22.42 5.71
C ALA A 199 9.04 21.25 5.78
N ILE A 200 9.87 21.09 4.75
CA ILE A 200 10.89 20.04 4.62
C ILE A 200 11.98 20.17 5.67
N SER A 201 12.51 21.39 5.89
CA SER A 201 13.56 21.64 6.89
C SER A 201 13.10 21.25 8.29
N THR A 202 11.87 21.62 8.63
CA THR A 202 11.16 21.27 9.87
C THR A 202 10.97 19.75 10.02
N ALA A 203 10.60 19.05 8.95
CA ALA A 203 10.45 17.59 8.93
C ALA A 203 11.78 16.87 9.20
N ILE A 204 12.84 17.34 8.54
CA ILE A 204 14.19 16.82 8.68
C ILE A 204 14.71 17.07 10.11
N GLN A 205 14.53 18.28 10.64
CA GLN A 205 14.92 18.61 12.01
C GLN A 205 14.19 17.76 13.05
N ALA A 206 12.86 17.59 12.94
CA ALA A 206 12.09 16.73 13.84
C ALA A 206 12.56 15.26 13.80
N THR A 207 12.97 14.80 12.62
CA THR A 207 13.47 13.44 12.41
C THR A 207 14.88 13.24 12.98
N GLU A 208 15.76 14.23 12.82
CA GLU A 208 17.11 14.21 13.40
C GLU A 208 17.06 14.26 14.93
N VAL A 209 16.12 14.99 15.54
CA VAL A 209 15.90 14.94 17.00
C VAL A 209 15.57 13.53 17.47
N LEU A 210 14.66 12.82 16.81
CA LEU A 210 14.31 11.43 17.15
C LEU A 210 15.48 10.45 16.97
N ARG A 211 16.35 10.71 15.99
CA ARG A 211 17.58 9.95 15.77
C ARG A 211 18.62 10.23 16.85
N MET A 212 18.83 11.49 17.23
CA MET A 212 19.76 11.90 18.30
C MET A 212 19.35 11.30 19.65
N GLU A 213 18.05 11.17 19.91
CA GLU A 213 17.52 10.50 21.10
C GLU A 213 17.64 8.96 21.06
N LYS A 214 18.21 8.37 19.99
CA LYS A 214 18.34 6.91 19.76
C LYS A 214 17.03 6.12 19.81
N LYS A 215 15.88 6.78 19.64
CA LYS A 215 14.55 6.13 19.71
C LYS A 215 14.13 5.47 18.40
N ALA A 216 14.70 5.89 17.27
CA ALA A 216 14.40 5.34 15.94
C ALA A 216 15.61 5.35 14.99
N ILE A 217 15.68 4.36 14.12
CA ILE A 217 16.53 4.35 12.91
C ILE A 217 15.72 4.92 11.76
N ILE A 218 16.29 5.93 11.09
CA ILE A 218 15.76 6.41 9.83
C ILE A 218 16.11 5.38 8.76
N SER A 219 15.11 4.68 8.23
CA SER A 219 15.32 3.61 7.26
C SER A 219 15.20 4.11 5.81
N LYS A 220 14.47 5.21 5.59
CA LYS A 220 14.37 5.84 4.27
C LYS A 220 13.99 7.32 4.41
N ILE A 221 14.64 8.16 3.61
CA ILE A 221 14.22 9.52 3.29
C ILE A 221 14.12 9.58 1.77
N SER A 222 12.93 9.76 1.20
CA SER A 222 12.78 10.00 -0.24
C SER A 222 11.97 11.24 -0.52
N THR A 223 12.49 12.06 -1.44
CA THR A 223 11.88 13.27 -1.95
C THR A 223 11.27 12.96 -3.33
N GLU A 224 9.95 13.11 -3.46
CA GLU A 224 9.24 12.98 -4.75
C GLU A 224 8.50 14.29 -5.05
N CYS A 225 8.43 14.72 -6.30
CA CYS A 225 7.58 15.86 -6.65
C CYS A 225 6.12 15.37 -6.81
N ALA A 226 5.21 15.86 -5.98
CA ALA A 226 3.78 15.59 -6.05
C ALA A 226 3.01 16.85 -6.49
N HIS A 227 1.90 16.69 -7.20
CA HIS A 227 1.03 17.81 -7.55
C HIS A 227 0.19 18.26 -6.36
N ASP A 228 0.05 19.58 -6.18
CA ASP A 228 -0.84 20.18 -5.19
C ASP A 228 -2.32 19.99 -5.62
N PRO A 229 -3.11 19.16 -4.92
CA PRO A 229 -4.51 18.91 -5.30
C PRO A 229 -5.42 20.11 -5.05
N SER A 230 -4.98 21.14 -4.31
CA SER A 230 -5.78 22.33 -4.01
C SER A 230 -5.81 23.36 -5.13
N ARG A 231 -4.93 23.26 -6.15
CA ARG A 231 -4.83 24.21 -7.27
C ARG A 231 -4.49 23.52 -8.61
N PRO A 232 -5.48 22.90 -9.28
CA PRO A 232 -5.23 22.17 -10.53
C PRO A 232 -4.76 23.05 -11.69
N SER A 233 -5.03 24.37 -11.68
CA SER A 233 -4.67 25.29 -12.78
C SER A 233 -3.22 25.81 -12.72
N ARG A 234 -2.47 25.55 -11.65
CA ARG A 234 -1.05 25.87 -11.52
C ARG A 234 -0.36 24.69 -10.88
N SER A 235 0.14 23.78 -11.70
CA SER A 235 0.92 22.61 -11.30
C SER A 235 2.22 23.05 -10.61
N ARG A 236 2.15 23.40 -9.33
CA ARG A 236 3.34 23.53 -8.48
C ARG A 236 3.75 22.12 -8.07
N LEU A 237 4.95 21.73 -8.44
CA LEU A 237 5.62 20.54 -7.94
C LEU A 237 5.89 20.75 -6.45
N VAL A 238 5.22 19.99 -5.59
CA VAL A 238 5.43 20.02 -4.14
C VAL A 238 6.34 18.85 -3.79
N PRO A 239 7.54 19.08 -3.24
CA PRO A 239 8.40 17.99 -2.80
C PRO A 239 7.77 17.28 -1.59
N ARG A 240 7.36 16.04 -1.80
CA ARG A 240 6.88 15.08 -0.81
C ARG A 240 8.08 14.36 -0.21
N ILE A 241 8.26 14.47 1.10
CA ILE A 241 9.25 13.68 1.84
C ILE A 241 8.57 12.50 2.52
N GLU A 242 8.86 11.29 2.06
CA GLU A 242 8.57 10.06 2.80
C GLU A 242 9.71 9.80 3.78
N LEU A 243 9.40 9.78 5.07
CA LEU A 243 10.27 9.34 6.15
C LEU A 243 9.77 8.00 6.63
N LEU A 244 10.65 7.03 6.87
CA LEU A 244 10.26 5.75 7.47
C LEU A 244 11.14 5.49 8.70
N LEU A 245 10.55 5.63 9.88
CA LEU A 245 11.22 5.49 11.18
C LEU A 245 11.01 4.09 11.74
N THR A 246 12.08 3.32 11.92
CA THR A 246 12.01 1.99 12.56
C THR A 246 12.48 2.11 14.01
N ARG A 247 11.70 1.60 14.97
CA ARG A 247 12.10 1.63 16.39
C ARG A 247 13.38 0.84 16.62
N VAL A 248 14.31 1.39 17.41
CA VAL A 248 15.45 0.63 17.93
C VAL A 248 14.97 -0.12 19.16
N GLN A 249 15.06 -1.45 19.15
CA GLN A 249 14.87 -2.22 20.38
C GLN A 249 16.04 -1.86 21.30
N SER A 250 15.77 -1.18 22.42
CA SER A 250 16.80 -0.99 23.44
C SER A 250 16.99 -2.33 24.16
N GLU A 251 18.18 -2.91 24.08
CA GLU A 251 18.59 -4.10 24.86
C GLU A 251 18.50 -3.88 26.39
N HIS A 252 18.20 -2.66 26.85
CA HIS A 252 18.06 -2.32 28.27
C HIS A 252 16.64 -2.48 28.84
N ALA A 253 15.65 -2.91 28.05
CA ALA A 253 14.30 -3.12 28.57
C ALA A 253 14.07 -4.52 29.16
N GLU A 254 14.91 -5.51 28.86
CA GLU A 254 14.77 -6.87 29.41
C GLU A 254 15.41 -7.05 30.80
N THR A 255 16.30 -6.15 31.22
CA THR A 255 16.90 -6.21 32.56
C THR A 255 16.05 -5.61 33.67
N ALA A 256 15.06 -4.76 33.36
CA ALA A 256 14.24 -4.11 34.39
C ALA A 256 13.07 -4.99 34.91
N THR A 257 12.67 -6.01 34.16
CA THR A 257 11.65 -6.98 34.57
C THR A 257 12.21 -8.18 35.32
N ALA A 258 13.52 -8.45 35.21
CA ALA A 258 14.16 -9.58 35.91
C ALA A 258 14.48 -9.27 37.38
N THR A 259 14.71 -8.00 37.76
CA THR A 259 15.08 -7.65 39.14
C THR A 259 13.89 -7.48 40.08
N LYS A 260 12.65 -7.39 39.56
CA LYS A 260 11.42 -7.29 40.38
C LYS A 260 10.77 -8.63 40.74
N MET A 261 11.38 -9.75 40.38
CA MET A 261 10.91 -11.09 40.78
C MET A 261 11.81 -11.76 41.83
N LEU A 262 12.78 -11.03 42.41
CA LEU A 262 13.72 -11.56 43.39
C LEU A 262 13.87 -10.69 44.66
N GLU A 263 12.90 -9.83 44.96
CA GLU A 263 12.73 -9.22 46.29
C GLU A 263 11.37 -9.58 46.89
#